data_AF-A0A2V9VMH6-F1
#
_entry.id   AF-A0A2V9VMH6-F1
#
_cell.length_a   1.000
_cell.length_b   1.000
_cell.length_c   1.000
_cell.angle_alpha   90.00
_cell.angle_beta   90.00
_cell.angle_gamma   90.00
#
_symmetry.space_group_name_H-M   'P 1'
#
loop_
_entity.id
_entity.type
_entity.pdbx_description
1 polymer ?
#
loop_
_entity_poly.entity_id
_entity_poly.type
_entity_poly.pdbx_seq_one_letter_code
_entity_poly.pdbx_strand_id
1 'polypeptide(L)'
;MENECQNHSGLAERVVKSCKVLAQFSVVLALTISCRGVQNVTSGASGEDEASAMAKTDSVGKHSFSSPRIACVDSGSERARTSRDELAGLYELVAPEESDVIVALGGDGFVLHVVHQYLHLRRPIFGMNCGTVGFLLNVYRSDTLIERIRAAQEVTLHPLRMTAKTVDGKVEESLAFNEVSILRRTRQQANVRISVDGIVRIALLAADGVMVATPTGSTAYNLSARGPVIPLESNLLALTPVSPFRPRHWRGALLSHTSVIEFENLDPHKRPLSASADFKEFFDIVSVKVLEDRSKLVKLLFDPDHSLEERVRAEQFAS
;
A
#
# COMPACT_ATOMS: atom_id res chain seq x y z
N MET A 1 40.72 -27.82 -24.14
CA MET A 1 39.36 -27.28 -24.29
C MET A 1 38.67 -27.23 -22.93
N GLU A 2 39.25 -26.51 -21.96
CA GLU A 2 38.68 -26.39 -20.60
C GLU A 2 38.67 -24.94 -20.05
N ASN A 3 39.08 -23.94 -20.85
CA ASN A 3 39.21 -22.56 -20.37
C ASN A 3 38.13 -21.56 -20.84
N GLU A 4 37.04 -22.01 -21.48
CA GLU A 4 35.91 -21.12 -21.84
C GLU A 4 34.67 -21.27 -20.94
N CYS A 5 34.64 -22.27 -20.05
CA CYS A 5 33.46 -22.54 -19.22
C CYS A 5 33.39 -21.75 -17.89
N GLN A 6 34.45 -21.04 -17.50
CA GLN A 6 34.49 -20.28 -16.23
C GLN A 6 34.11 -18.80 -16.36
N ASN A 7 34.00 -18.23 -17.57
CA ASN A 7 33.65 -16.81 -17.75
C ASN A 7 32.13 -16.53 -17.85
N HIS A 8 31.30 -17.55 -18.06
CA HIS A 8 29.85 -17.36 -18.20
C HIS A 8 29.07 -17.33 -16.88
N SER A 9 29.62 -17.88 -15.79
CA SER A 9 29.00 -17.84 -14.45
C SER A 9 29.08 -16.43 -13.82
N GLY A 10 30.18 -15.71 -14.03
CA GLY A 10 30.37 -14.35 -13.49
C GLY A 10 29.55 -13.26 -14.19
N LEU A 11 29.19 -13.44 -15.47
CA LEU A 11 28.31 -12.50 -16.18
C LEU A 11 26.84 -12.64 -15.78
N ALA A 12 26.36 -13.86 -15.56
CA ALA A 12 24.97 -14.10 -15.12
C ALA A 12 24.71 -13.52 -13.71
N GLU A 13 25.67 -13.64 -12.81
CA GLU A 13 25.56 -13.11 -11.44
C GLU A 13 25.65 -11.57 -11.40
N ARG A 14 26.39 -10.95 -12.34
CA ARG A 14 26.43 -9.49 -12.52
C ARG A 14 25.14 -8.92 -13.15
N VAL A 15 24.48 -9.65 -14.05
CA VAL A 15 23.21 -9.22 -14.66
C VAL A 15 22.04 -9.32 -13.66
N VAL A 16 22.03 -10.35 -12.80
CA VAL A 16 21.02 -10.50 -11.72
C VAL A 16 21.21 -9.43 -10.63
N LYS A 17 22.45 -9.07 -10.29
CA LYS A 17 22.73 -7.93 -9.39
C LYS A 17 22.35 -6.59 -10.02
N SER A 18 22.60 -6.36 -11.32
CA SER A 18 22.17 -5.12 -12.01
C SER A 18 20.65 -5.00 -12.16
N CYS A 19 19.90 -6.11 -12.33
CA CYS A 19 18.43 -6.06 -12.38
C CYS A 19 17.78 -5.79 -11.01
N LYS A 20 18.36 -6.29 -9.90
CA LYS A 20 17.90 -5.93 -8.55
C LYS A 20 18.13 -4.46 -8.21
N VAL A 21 19.23 -3.88 -8.69
CA VAL A 21 19.51 -2.44 -8.51
C VAL A 21 18.53 -1.58 -9.33
N LEU A 22 18.15 -2.00 -10.54
CA LEU A 22 17.19 -1.24 -11.37
C LEU A 22 15.75 -1.20 -10.81
N ALA A 23 15.33 -2.23 -10.06
CA ALA A 23 14.04 -2.20 -9.36
C ALA A 23 14.02 -1.26 -8.15
N GLN A 24 15.17 -1.03 -7.50
CA GLN A 24 15.31 -0.07 -6.38
C GLN A 24 15.48 1.39 -6.84
N PHE A 25 15.92 1.63 -8.06
CA PHE A 25 16.15 3.01 -8.56
C PHE A 25 14.90 3.74 -9.06
N SER A 26 13.77 3.05 -9.28
CA SER A 26 12.53 3.71 -9.74
C SER A 26 11.83 4.54 -8.65
N VAL A 27 12.21 4.40 -7.38
CA VAL A 27 11.62 5.17 -6.26
C VAL A 27 12.38 6.47 -5.98
N VAL A 28 13.65 6.59 -6.41
CA VAL A 28 14.51 7.73 -6.03
C VAL A 28 14.50 8.88 -7.06
N LEU A 29 14.08 8.64 -8.31
CA LEU A 29 14.18 9.67 -9.36
C LEU A 29 12.92 10.54 -9.53
N ALA A 30 11.80 10.22 -8.86
CA ALA A 30 10.55 10.98 -9.00
C ALA A 30 10.47 12.25 -8.12
N LEU A 31 11.46 12.50 -7.24
CA LEU A 31 11.38 13.58 -6.24
C LEU A 31 12.32 14.78 -6.45
N THR A 32 13.05 14.87 -7.57
CA THR A 32 14.06 15.94 -7.78
C THR A 32 13.67 17.01 -8.82
N ILE A 33 12.44 17.00 -9.35
CA ILE A 33 11.99 18.02 -10.32
C ILE A 33 10.62 18.58 -9.92
N SER A 34 10.55 19.29 -8.81
CA SER A 34 9.54 20.35 -8.62
C SER A 34 10.01 21.31 -7.54
N CYS A 35 11.10 22.03 -7.83
CA CYS A 35 11.58 23.11 -6.98
C CYS A 35 12.10 24.21 -7.89
N ARG A 36 11.19 24.99 -8.47
CA ARG A 36 11.42 26.36 -8.98
C ARG A 36 10.10 26.96 -9.49
N GLY A 37 9.63 27.98 -8.78
CA GLY A 37 8.82 29.05 -9.36
C GLY A 37 7.44 29.24 -8.75
N VAL A 38 7.36 29.91 -7.60
CA VAL A 38 6.19 30.75 -7.29
C VAL A 38 6.71 32.09 -6.75
N GLN A 39 6.57 33.14 -7.55
CA GLN A 39 6.61 34.52 -7.11
C GLN A 39 5.28 35.18 -7.50
N ASN A 40 4.59 35.70 -6.47
CA ASN A 40 3.62 36.79 -6.40
C ASN A 40 2.73 37.13 -7.62
N VAL A 41 1.41 37.10 -7.40
CA VAL A 41 0.51 38.23 -7.72
C VAL A 41 -0.58 38.35 -6.64
N THR A 42 -0.81 39.57 -6.18
CA THR A 42 -1.76 40.00 -5.14
C THR A 42 -3.15 40.39 -5.69
N SER A 43 -4.14 40.24 -4.80
CA SER A 43 -5.32 41.10 -4.51
C SER A 43 -6.52 41.15 -5.48
N GLY A 44 -7.72 40.96 -4.90
CA GLY A 44 -8.95 41.65 -5.34
C GLY A 44 -10.31 40.99 -5.05
N ALA A 45 -10.90 41.33 -3.89
CA ALA A 45 -12.33 41.73 -3.69
C ALA A 45 -13.45 40.66 -3.84
N SER A 46 -14.10 40.22 -2.75
CA SER A 46 -15.30 40.78 -2.06
C SER A 46 -16.66 40.33 -2.64
N GLY A 47 -17.49 39.70 -1.82
CA GLY A 47 -18.90 39.42 -2.11
C GLY A 47 -19.53 38.48 -1.08
N GLU A 48 -20.62 38.94 -0.46
CA GLU A 48 -21.24 38.46 0.78
C GLU A 48 -22.30 37.35 0.59
N ASP A 49 -22.79 36.88 1.74
CA ASP A 49 -24.11 36.32 2.05
C ASP A 49 -24.44 34.81 1.99
N GLU A 50 -24.56 34.29 3.22
CA GLU A 50 -25.70 33.54 3.80
C GLU A 50 -26.18 32.23 3.16
N ALA A 51 -26.01 31.12 3.90
CA ALA A 51 -27.13 30.24 4.28
C ALA A 51 -26.75 29.27 5.40
N SER A 52 -27.43 29.40 6.53
CA SER A 52 -27.48 28.44 7.65
C SER A 52 -28.40 27.27 7.29
N ALA A 53 -27.96 26.02 7.52
CA ALA A 53 -28.85 24.88 7.81
C ALA A 53 -28.08 23.66 8.34
N MET A 54 -28.04 23.58 9.66
CA MET A 54 -28.13 22.40 10.53
C MET A 54 -28.23 21.00 9.86
N ALA A 55 -27.19 20.17 10.01
CA ALA A 55 -27.32 18.71 9.93
C ALA A 55 -26.23 18.00 10.76
N LYS A 56 -26.65 17.58 11.96
CA LYS A 56 -26.26 16.39 12.74
C LYS A 56 -24.77 16.00 12.79
N THR A 57 -24.19 16.32 13.95
CA THR A 57 -22.94 15.80 14.50
C THR A 57 -23.02 14.28 14.69
N ASP A 58 -22.29 13.53 13.87
CA ASP A 58 -21.96 12.14 14.19
C ASP A 58 -20.78 12.13 15.18
N SER A 59 -20.97 11.36 16.24
CA SER A 59 -20.09 11.28 17.40
C SER A 59 -18.74 10.67 17.06
N VAL A 60 -17.70 11.51 17.02
CA VAL A 60 -16.28 11.11 17.01
C VAL A 60 -15.99 10.29 18.27
N GLY A 61 -15.58 9.04 18.10
CA GLY A 61 -15.20 8.14 19.19
C GLY A 61 -13.97 8.66 19.93
N LYS A 62 -14.16 9.29 21.10
CA LYS A 62 -13.06 9.65 21.99
C LYS A 62 -12.42 8.39 22.57
N HIS A 63 -11.12 8.22 22.37
CA HIS A 63 -10.33 7.18 23.03
C HIS A 63 -10.34 7.39 24.56
N SER A 64 -10.87 6.42 25.33
CA SER A 64 -11.08 6.56 26.78
C SER A 64 -9.83 6.27 27.65
N PHE A 65 -8.63 6.49 27.13
CA PHE A 65 -7.40 6.22 27.89
C PHE A 65 -6.98 7.47 28.68
N SER A 66 -7.04 7.39 30.02
CA SER A 66 -6.50 8.44 30.88
C SER A 66 -5.01 8.63 30.67
N SER A 67 -4.27 7.57 30.31
CA SER A 67 -2.92 7.57 29.71
C SER A 67 -2.72 6.24 28.93
N PRO A 68 -2.69 6.24 27.59
CA PRO A 68 -2.50 5.00 26.82
C PRO A 68 -1.08 4.46 27.01
N ARG A 69 -0.92 3.13 27.14
CA ARG A 69 0.39 2.49 27.09
C ARG A 69 0.86 2.43 25.65
N ILE A 70 2.08 2.89 25.39
CA ILE A 70 2.60 3.06 24.03
C ILE A 70 3.73 2.07 23.80
N ALA A 71 3.65 1.32 22.71
CA ALA A 71 4.83 0.65 22.15
C ALA A 71 5.39 1.49 21.01
N CYS A 72 6.71 1.51 20.86
CA CYS A 72 7.37 2.20 19.76
C CYS A 72 8.25 1.23 18.97
N VAL A 73 8.05 1.19 17.65
CA VAL A 73 8.80 0.36 16.71
C VAL A 73 9.37 1.24 15.61
N ASP A 74 10.58 0.93 15.15
CA ASP A 74 11.29 1.75 14.17
C ASP A 74 11.82 0.93 12.98
N SER A 75 12.02 1.62 11.87
CA SER A 75 12.47 1.02 10.60
C SER A 75 13.94 0.59 10.56
N GLY A 76 14.72 0.81 11.63
CA GLY A 76 16.15 0.57 11.65
C GLY A 76 16.98 1.60 10.85
N SER A 77 16.37 2.69 10.39
CA SER A 77 17.11 3.83 9.88
C SER A 77 17.68 4.67 11.02
N GLU A 78 18.78 5.38 10.77
CA GLU A 78 19.41 6.24 11.79
C GLU A 78 18.41 7.26 12.35
N ARG A 79 17.66 7.95 11.47
CA ARG A 79 16.64 8.91 11.86
C ARG A 79 15.53 8.28 12.72
N ALA A 80 15.04 7.10 12.32
CA ALA A 80 13.97 6.44 13.07
C ALA A 80 14.44 5.96 14.45
N ARG A 81 15.69 5.48 14.58
CA ARG A 81 16.28 5.15 15.88
C ARG A 81 16.42 6.38 16.78
N THR A 82 16.95 7.48 16.26
CA THR A 82 17.07 8.74 17.03
C THR A 82 15.70 9.21 17.52
N SER A 83 14.69 9.18 16.65
CA SER A 83 13.31 9.50 17.02
C SER A 83 12.74 8.55 18.09
N ARG A 84 13.05 7.25 18.02
CA ARG A 84 12.61 6.27 19.01
C ARG A 84 13.24 6.55 20.38
N ASP A 85 14.53 6.85 20.40
CA ASP A 85 15.27 7.13 21.63
C ASP A 85 14.84 8.46 22.26
N GLU A 86 14.51 9.46 21.45
CA GLU A 86 13.87 10.70 21.91
C GLU A 86 12.52 10.41 22.59
N LEU A 87 11.65 9.62 21.95
CA LEU A 87 10.37 9.23 22.56
C LEU A 87 10.55 8.40 23.83
N ALA A 88 11.55 7.52 23.89
CA ALA A 88 11.87 6.73 25.07
C ALA A 88 12.34 7.61 26.26
N GLY A 89 12.90 8.80 25.98
CA GLY A 89 13.26 9.78 27.00
C GLY A 89 12.07 10.59 27.54
N LEU A 90 10.97 10.66 26.79
CA LEU A 90 9.79 11.47 27.12
C LEU A 90 8.61 10.64 27.65
N TYR A 91 8.51 9.38 27.22
CA TYR A 91 7.38 8.51 27.51
C TYR A 91 7.84 7.13 27.97
N GLU A 92 7.06 6.51 28.86
CA GLU A 92 7.25 5.12 29.23
C GLU A 92 6.78 4.21 28.07
N LEU A 93 7.73 3.52 27.45
CA LEU A 93 7.47 2.61 26.34
C LEU A 93 7.37 1.16 26.83
N VAL A 94 6.33 0.47 26.41
CA VAL A 94 6.09 -0.95 26.71
C VAL A 94 6.31 -1.83 25.49
N ALA A 95 6.31 -3.16 25.69
CA ALA A 95 6.33 -4.10 24.59
C ALA A 95 5.02 -4.00 23.75
N PRO A 96 5.05 -4.26 22.43
CA PRO A 96 3.85 -4.22 21.58
C PRO A 96 2.67 -5.01 22.12
N GLU A 97 2.92 -6.17 22.74
CA GLU A 97 1.91 -7.07 23.30
C GLU A 97 1.16 -6.45 24.49
N GLU A 98 1.82 -5.53 25.21
CA GLU A 98 1.30 -4.83 26.38
C GLU A 98 0.74 -3.45 26.05
N SER A 99 0.91 -3.00 24.81
CA SER A 99 0.51 -1.66 24.38
C SER A 99 -1.00 -1.53 24.13
N ASP A 100 -1.48 -0.31 24.32
CA ASP A 100 -2.81 0.10 23.86
C ASP A 100 -2.73 0.70 22.44
N VAL A 101 -1.60 1.31 22.09
CA VAL A 101 -1.30 1.88 20.76
C VAL A 101 0.14 1.57 20.36
N ILE A 102 0.35 1.21 19.08
CA ILE A 102 1.69 0.99 18.50
C ILE A 102 2.09 2.23 17.68
N VAL A 103 3.20 2.85 18.03
CA VAL A 103 3.79 3.97 17.29
C VAL A 103 4.85 3.43 16.34
N ALA A 104 4.65 3.63 15.04
CA ALA A 104 5.56 3.19 14.00
C ALA A 104 6.38 4.36 13.45
N LEU A 105 7.71 4.28 13.55
CA LEU A 105 8.65 5.31 13.10
C LEU A 105 9.36 4.90 11.80
N GLY A 106 9.00 5.52 10.69
CA GLY A 106 9.58 5.15 9.40
C GLY A 106 8.91 5.77 8.18
N GLY A 107 8.83 4.98 7.11
CA GLY A 107 8.13 5.27 5.85
C GLY A 107 6.85 4.43 5.70
N ASP A 108 6.07 4.65 4.65
CA ASP A 108 4.80 3.93 4.42
C ASP A 108 5.00 2.40 4.36
N GLY A 109 6.08 1.95 3.69
CA GLY A 109 6.43 0.53 3.64
C GLY A 109 6.71 -0.08 5.03
N PHE A 110 7.21 0.71 5.98
CA PHE A 110 7.42 0.25 7.35
C PHE A 110 6.09 0.16 8.11
N VAL A 111 5.16 1.11 7.93
CA VAL A 111 3.82 1.03 8.52
C VAL A 111 3.13 -0.27 8.09
N LEU A 112 3.21 -0.64 6.81
CA LEU A 112 2.66 -1.90 6.33
C LEU A 112 3.34 -3.12 6.96
N HIS A 113 4.66 -3.08 7.13
CA HIS A 113 5.36 -4.14 7.86
C HIS A 113 4.84 -4.30 9.30
N VAL A 114 4.68 -3.18 10.01
CA VAL A 114 4.12 -3.15 11.38
C VAL A 114 2.68 -3.67 11.40
N VAL A 115 1.85 -3.26 10.44
CA VAL A 115 0.48 -3.76 10.28
C VAL A 115 0.47 -5.29 10.17
N HIS A 116 1.31 -5.86 9.31
CA HIS A 116 1.39 -7.32 9.14
C HIS A 116 1.91 -8.03 10.39
N GLN A 117 2.95 -7.48 11.00
CA GLN A 117 3.60 -8.07 12.17
C GLN A 117 2.64 -8.13 13.37
N TYR A 118 1.90 -7.05 13.62
CA TYR A 118 1.06 -6.89 14.81
C TYR A 118 -0.44 -7.04 14.56
N LEU A 119 -0.84 -7.52 13.38
CA LEU A 119 -2.25 -7.72 13.01
C LEU A 119 -3.03 -8.53 14.06
N HIS A 120 -2.38 -9.54 14.64
CA HIS A 120 -2.96 -10.43 15.65
C HIS A 120 -3.29 -9.71 16.97
N LEU A 121 -2.60 -8.60 17.29
CA LEU A 121 -2.84 -7.82 18.51
C LEU A 121 -4.06 -6.89 18.39
N ARG A 122 -4.50 -6.58 17.16
CA ARG A 122 -5.62 -5.66 16.86
C ARG A 122 -5.46 -4.28 17.52
N ARG A 123 -4.21 -3.85 17.72
CA ARG A 123 -3.90 -2.53 18.28
C ARG A 123 -3.95 -1.47 17.18
N PRO A 124 -4.48 -0.27 17.46
CA PRO A 124 -4.33 0.84 16.55
C PRO A 124 -2.86 1.21 16.38
N ILE A 125 -2.51 1.62 15.16
CA ILE A 125 -1.15 2.00 14.76
C ILE A 125 -1.13 3.49 14.45
N PHE A 126 -0.24 4.21 15.14
CA PHE A 126 0.05 5.62 14.89
C PHE A 126 1.40 5.73 14.17
N GLY A 127 1.37 5.97 12.86
CA GLY A 127 2.59 6.09 12.06
C GLY A 127 3.15 7.52 12.08
N MET A 128 4.45 7.70 12.30
CA MET A 128 5.14 8.98 12.16
C MET A 128 6.32 8.90 11.19
N ASN A 129 6.42 9.92 10.36
CA ASN A 129 7.40 9.99 9.30
C ASN A 129 8.78 10.42 9.79
N CYS A 130 9.78 9.56 9.62
CA CYS A 130 11.19 9.84 9.94
C CYS A 130 12.05 10.13 8.68
N GLY A 131 11.43 10.55 7.56
CA GLY A 131 12.08 10.72 6.25
C GLY A 131 11.32 11.65 5.29
N THR A 132 11.16 11.22 4.04
CA THR A 132 10.38 11.93 3.00
C THR A 132 8.88 11.78 3.25
N VAL A 133 8.07 12.80 2.91
CA VAL A 133 6.60 12.79 3.11
C VAL A 133 5.98 11.51 2.53
N GLY A 134 5.30 10.74 3.39
CA GLY A 134 4.58 9.52 3.04
C GLY A 134 3.06 9.71 3.17
N PHE A 135 2.29 8.86 2.50
CA PHE A 135 0.83 8.94 2.42
C PHE A 135 0.15 8.49 3.73
N LEU A 136 0.66 7.42 4.36
CA LEU A 136 0.07 6.79 5.56
C LEU A 136 0.65 7.27 6.88
N LEU A 137 1.47 8.32 6.85
CA LEU A 137 2.25 8.76 8.00
C LEU A 137 1.88 10.17 8.46
N ASN A 138 1.79 10.33 9.78
CA ASN A 138 1.72 11.64 10.42
C ASN A 138 3.10 12.32 10.41
N VAL A 139 3.10 13.64 10.58
CA VAL A 139 4.35 14.38 10.76
C VAL A 139 4.97 13.97 12.10
N TYR A 140 6.29 13.78 12.10
CA TYR A 140 7.00 13.51 13.35
C TYR A 140 6.97 14.73 14.27
N ARG A 141 6.46 14.54 15.48
CA ARG A 141 6.54 15.48 16.60
C ARG A 141 6.56 14.69 17.91
N SER A 142 7.54 14.96 18.76
CA SER A 142 7.80 14.23 19.99
C SER A 142 7.08 14.81 21.20
N ASP A 143 6.73 16.09 21.20
CA ASP A 143 6.35 16.88 22.39
C ASP A 143 4.86 16.81 22.78
N THR A 144 4.03 16.08 22.05
CA THR A 144 2.56 16.03 22.24
C THR A 144 1.95 14.68 21.84
N LEU A 145 2.73 13.59 21.90
CA LEU A 145 2.33 12.30 21.34
C LEU A 145 1.02 11.77 21.91
N ILE A 146 0.84 11.85 23.23
CA ILE A 146 -0.36 11.32 23.90
C ILE A 146 -1.60 12.11 23.49
N GLU A 147 -1.52 13.44 23.50
CA GLU A 147 -2.60 14.34 23.11
C GLU A 147 -3.02 14.08 21.67
N ARG A 148 -2.04 13.91 20.77
CA ARG A 148 -2.26 13.58 19.35
C ARG A 148 -2.94 12.24 19.18
N ILE A 149 -2.47 11.19 19.87
CA ILE A 149 -3.11 9.87 19.84
C ILE A 149 -4.56 9.95 20.33
N ARG A 150 -4.84 10.72 21.40
CA ARG A 150 -6.21 10.90 21.91
C ARG A 150 -7.13 11.65 20.95
N ALA A 151 -6.58 12.63 20.23
CA ALA A 151 -7.30 13.43 19.27
C ALA A 151 -7.37 12.80 17.87
N ALA A 152 -6.63 11.73 17.62
CA ALA A 152 -6.46 11.15 16.29
C ALA A 152 -7.78 10.68 15.69
N GLN A 153 -7.88 10.83 14.37
CA GLN A 153 -8.93 10.22 13.57
C GLN A 153 -8.54 8.78 13.24
N GLU A 154 -9.49 7.87 13.35
CA GLU A 154 -9.29 6.45 13.12
C GLU A 154 -9.77 6.06 11.72
N VAL A 155 -8.88 5.44 10.95
CA VAL A 155 -9.23 4.81 9.67
C VAL A 155 -9.10 3.30 9.83
N THR A 156 -10.17 2.58 9.51
CA THR A 156 -10.16 1.12 9.53
C THR A 156 -9.74 0.58 8.17
N LEU A 157 -8.71 -0.26 8.14
CA LEU A 157 -8.24 -0.94 6.94
C LEU A 157 -8.59 -2.42 6.99
N HIS A 158 -9.06 -2.93 5.85
CA HIS A 158 -9.33 -4.34 5.64
C HIS A 158 -8.34 -4.90 4.60
N PRO A 159 -7.67 -6.04 4.88
CA PRO A 159 -6.77 -6.64 3.92
C PRO A 159 -7.53 -7.38 2.82
N LEU A 160 -6.93 -7.46 1.64
CA LEU A 160 -7.25 -8.51 0.67
C LEU A 160 -6.75 -9.84 1.20
N ARG A 161 -7.56 -10.89 1.05
CA ARG A 161 -7.12 -12.29 1.17
C ARG A 161 -6.91 -12.85 -0.21
N MET A 162 -5.68 -13.29 -0.46
CA MET A 162 -5.27 -14.04 -1.63
C MET A 162 -5.25 -15.53 -1.31
N THR A 163 -5.88 -16.34 -2.16
CA THR A 163 -5.69 -17.79 -2.20
C THR A 163 -5.13 -18.15 -3.57
N ALA A 164 -3.88 -18.60 -3.63
CA ALA A 164 -3.16 -18.92 -4.86
C ALA A 164 -2.94 -20.43 -4.97
N LYS A 165 -3.20 -21.00 -6.15
CA LYS A 165 -2.92 -22.40 -6.47
C LYS A 165 -1.75 -22.47 -7.43
N THR A 166 -0.77 -23.30 -7.11
CA THR A 166 0.45 -23.52 -7.89
C THR A 166 0.32 -24.73 -8.83
N VAL A 167 1.27 -24.88 -9.77
CA VAL A 167 1.32 -25.99 -10.74
C VAL A 167 1.47 -27.36 -10.08
N ASP A 168 2.18 -27.44 -8.95
CA ASP A 168 2.34 -28.67 -8.14
C ASP A 168 1.10 -28.97 -7.27
N GLY A 169 0.05 -28.15 -7.36
CA GLY A 169 -1.21 -28.35 -6.65
C GLY A 169 -1.24 -27.79 -5.23
N LYS A 170 -0.16 -27.15 -4.75
CA LYS A 170 -0.15 -26.46 -3.46
C LYS A 170 -1.13 -25.28 -3.48
N VAL A 171 -1.77 -25.04 -2.34
CA VAL A 171 -2.61 -23.87 -2.10
C VAL A 171 -1.93 -23.02 -1.04
N GLU A 172 -1.70 -21.77 -1.39
CA GLU A 172 -1.03 -20.77 -0.55
C GLU A 172 -2.01 -19.64 -0.24
N GLU A 173 -2.03 -19.20 1.01
CA GLU A 173 -2.84 -18.06 1.43
C GLU A 173 -1.96 -16.93 1.95
N SER A 174 -2.32 -15.69 1.60
CA SER A 174 -1.67 -14.50 2.12
C SER A 174 -2.65 -13.34 2.22
N LEU A 175 -2.32 -12.39 3.10
CA LEU A 175 -3.02 -11.12 3.22
C LEU A 175 -2.23 -10.04 2.49
N ALA A 176 -2.93 -9.03 1.99
CA ALA A 176 -2.34 -7.83 1.42
C ALA A 176 -3.15 -6.59 1.85
N PHE A 177 -2.47 -5.58 2.40
CA PHE A 177 -3.06 -4.29 2.74
C PHE A 177 -2.93 -3.29 1.60
N ASN A 178 -1.97 -3.45 0.69
CA ASN A 178 -1.92 -2.65 -0.52
C ASN A 178 -2.54 -3.38 -1.69
N GLU A 179 -1.87 -4.43 -2.20
CA GLU A 179 -2.32 -5.09 -3.42
C GLU A 179 -1.98 -6.58 -3.48
N VAL A 180 -2.81 -7.27 -4.27
CA VAL A 180 -2.47 -8.58 -4.83
C VAL A 180 -2.13 -8.40 -6.29
N SER A 181 -0.89 -8.68 -6.69
CA SER A 181 -0.42 -8.55 -8.08
C SER A 181 -0.09 -9.90 -8.70
N ILE A 182 -0.40 -10.06 -9.98
CA ILE A 182 -0.12 -11.24 -10.79
C ILE A 182 0.74 -10.78 -11.97
N LEU A 183 2.00 -11.24 -12.01
CA LEU A 183 3.00 -10.75 -12.96
C LEU A 183 3.63 -11.89 -13.76
N ARG A 184 4.07 -11.61 -14.98
CA ARG A 184 4.87 -12.55 -15.78
C ARG A 184 6.23 -12.80 -15.12
N ARG A 185 6.73 -14.05 -15.18
CA ARG A 185 8.09 -14.41 -14.72
C ARG A 185 9.13 -14.51 -15.83
N THR A 186 8.70 -14.46 -17.08
CA THR A 186 9.59 -14.63 -18.24
C THR A 186 9.43 -13.47 -19.21
N ARG A 187 10.24 -13.47 -20.26
CA ARG A 187 10.12 -12.58 -21.42
C ARG A 187 8.80 -12.72 -22.19
N GLN A 188 8.01 -13.78 -21.94
CA GLN A 188 6.68 -13.89 -22.53
C GLN A 188 5.65 -13.11 -21.71
N GLN A 189 4.72 -12.45 -22.38
CA GLN A 189 3.57 -11.82 -21.74
C GLN A 189 2.78 -12.81 -20.88
N ALA A 190 2.13 -12.31 -19.84
CA ALA A 190 1.11 -13.04 -19.09
C ALA A 190 -0.14 -13.21 -19.98
N ASN A 191 -0.77 -14.38 -19.90
CA ASN A 191 -2.08 -14.65 -20.48
C ASN A 191 -3.03 -15.05 -19.35
N VAL A 192 -3.89 -14.12 -18.93
CA VAL A 192 -4.73 -14.27 -17.74
C VAL A 192 -6.20 -14.16 -18.10
N ARG A 193 -7.04 -15.09 -17.66
CA ARG A 193 -8.50 -14.90 -17.65
C ARG A 193 -8.89 -14.27 -16.34
N ILE A 194 -9.81 -13.30 -16.39
CA ILE A 194 -10.32 -12.58 -15.22
C ILE A 194 -11.82 -12.80 -15.11
N SER A 195 -12.23 -13.32 -13.96
CA SER A 195 -13.62 -13.46 -13.56
C SER A 195 -13.90 -12.58 -12.35
N VAL A 196 -15.08 -11.97 -12.31
CA VAL A 196 -15.56 -11.19 -11.16
C VAL A 196 -16.94 -11.74 -10.80
N ASP A 197 -17.10 -12.14 -9.55
CA ASP A 197 -18.32 -12.73 -9.01
C ASP A 197 -18.79 -13.95 -9.83
N GLY A 198 -17.85 -14.81 -10.21
CA GLY A 198 -18.08 -16.01 -11.01
C GLY A 198 -18.34 -15.78 -12.50
N ILE A 199 -18.38 -14.52 -12.96
CA ILE A 199 -18.62 -14.16 -14.37
C ILE A 199 -17.30 -13.78 -15.02
N VAL A 200 -16.96 -14.43 -16.14
CA VAL A 200 -15.79 -14.07 -16.95
C VAL A 200 -15.99 -12.67 -17.53
N ARG A 201 -15.20 -11.70 -17.04
CA ARG A 201 -15.19 -10.32 -17.55
C ARG A 201 -14.15 -10.11 -18.64
N ILE A 202 -13.02 -10.82 -18.54
CA ILE A 202 -11.96 -10.81 -19.55
C ILE A 202 -11.53 -12.24 -19.83
N ALA A 203 -11.85 -12.72 -21.03
CA ALA A 203 -11.49 -14.08 -21.45
C ALA A 203 -9.97 -14.27 -21.65
N LEU A 204 -9.28 -13.20 -22.05
CA LEU A 204 -7.83 -13.15 -22.23
C LEU A 204 -7.32 -11.72 -22.02
N LEU A 205 -6.57 -11.53 -20.95
CA LEU A 205 -5.67 -10.42 -20.73
C LEU A 205 -4.26 -10.85 -21.15
N ALA A 206 -3.75 -10.27 -22.22
CA ALA A 206 -2.34 -10.35 -22.60
C ALA A 206 -1.65 -9.09 -22.09
N ALA A 207 -0.74 -9.21 -21.12
CA ALA A 207 -0.13 -8.05 -20.43
C ALA A 207 1.20 -8.43 -19.76
N ASP A 208 1.85 -7.46 -19.10
CA ASP A 208 2.92 -7.78 -18.14
C ASP A 208 2.35 -8.35 -16.85
N GLY A 209 1.11 -7.97 -16.52
CA GLY A 209 0.38 -8.50 -15.38
C GLY A 209 -0.93 -7.77 -15.11
N VAL A 210 -1.49 -8.00 -13.92
CA VAL A 210 -2.70 -7.35 -13.40
C VAL A 210 -2.67 -7.39 -11.87
N MET A 211 -3.28 -6.40 -11.21
CA MET A 211 -3.37 -6.36 -9.75
C MET A 211 -4.76 -5.95 -9.27
N VAL A 212 -5.09 -6.32 -8.04
CA VAL A 212 -6.20 -5.77 -7.26
C VAL A 212 -5.60 -4.98 -6.10
N ALA A 213 -5.90 -3.69 -6.02
CA ALA A 213 -5.44 -2.82 -4.95
C ALA A 213 -6.59 -2.36 -4.05
N THR A 214 -6.32 -2.28 -2.75
CA THR A 214 -7.18 -1.63 -1.75
C THR A 214 -7.13 -0.10 -1.92
N PRO A 215 -7.99 0.65 -1.22
CA PRO A 215 -7.85 2.09 -1.12
C PRO A 215 -6.45 2.53 -0.67
N THR A 216 -5.87 1.86 0.32
CA THR A 216 -4.51 2.11 0.82
C THR A 216 -3.44 1.84 -0.24
N GLY A 217 -3.57 0.74 -0.99
CA GLY A 217 -2.63 0.39 -2.05
C GLY A 217 -2.80 1.19 -3.33
N SER A 218 -3.86 1.99 -3.44
CA SER A 218 -4.16 2.75 -4.66
C SER A 218 -3.08 3.78 -5.02
N THR A 219 -2.37 4.31 -4.01
CA THR A 219 -1.23 5.24 -4.13
C THR A 219 0.12 4.54 -4.26
N ALA A 220 0.17 3.21 -4.14
CA ALA A 220 1.40 2.42 -4.22
C ALA A 220 1.67 1.96 -5.67
N TYR A 221 1.85 0.65 -5.89
CA TYR A 221 2.16 0.12 -7.23
C TYR A 221 1.02 0.37 -8.22
N ASN A 222 -0.23 0.42 -7.74
CA ASN A 222 -1.40 0.77 -8.54
C ASN A 222 -1.25 2.13 -9.23
N LEU A 223 -0.79 3.17 -8.51
CA LEU A 223 -0.57 4.50 -9.07
C LEU A 223 0.50 4.48 -10.16
N SER A 224 1.60 3.74 -9.93
CA SER A 224 2.66 3.55 -10.93
C SER A 224 2.16 2.82 -12.19
N ALA A 225 1.22 1.89 -12.03
CA ALA A 225 0.53 1.21 -13.12
C ALA A 225 -0.58 2.05 -13.78
N ARG A 226 -0.72 3.34 -13.39
CA ARG A 226 -1.74 4.29 -13.84
C ARG A 226 -3.17 3.90 -13.46
N GLY A 227 -3.31 3.16 -12.36
CA GLY A 227 -4.59 2.93 -11.71
C GLY A 227 -5.09 4.18 -10.99
N PRO A 228 -6.40 4.24 -10.67
CA PRO A 228 -6.98 5.38 -9.98
C PRO A 228 -6.54 5.43 -8.51
N VAL A 229 -6.36 6.63 -7.96
CA VAL A 229 -6.23 6.85 -6.52
C VAL A 229 -7.61 6.82 -5.88
N ILE A 230 -7.77 5.97 -4.87
CA ILE A 230 -9.04 5.68 -4.22
C ILE A 230 -9.03 6.30 -2.80
N PRO A 231 -10.09 7.04 -2.40
CA PRO A 231 -10.22 7.50 -1.02
C PRO A 231 -10.26 6.35 -0.01
N LEU A 232 -9.52 6.47 1.10
CA LEU A 232 -9.33 5.39 2.09
C LEU A 232 -10.64 4.80 2.64
N GLU A 233 -11.65 5.64 2.85
CA GLU A 233 -12.95 5.25 3.41
C GLU A 233 -13.93 4.70 2.37
N SER A 234 -13.51 4.64 1.10
CA SER A 234 -14.38 4.13 0.05
C SER A 234 -14.48 2.61 0.09
N ASN A 235 -15.64 2.11 -0.30
CA ASN A 235 -15.95 0.68 -0.40
C ASN A 235 -15.60 0.13 -1.80
N LEU A 236 -14.43 0.52 -2.33
CA LEU A 236 -13.99 0.21 -3.70
C LEU A 236 -12.62 -0.46 -3.72
N LEU A 237 -12.40 -1.30 -4.74
CA LEU A 237 -11.11 -1.89 -5.09
C LEU A 237 -10.73 -1.48 -6.51
N ALA A 238 -9.44 -1.26 -6.77
CA ALA A 238 -8.91 -1.02 -8.11
C ALA A 238 -8.43 -2.34 -8.73
N LEU A 239 -9.03 -2.76 -9.84
CA LEU A 239 -8.48 -3.80 -10.71
C LEU A 239 -7.68 -3.14 -11.83
N THR A 240 -6.36 -3.24 -11.80
CA THR A 240 -5.47 -2.44 -12.66
C THR A 240 -4.54 -3.36 -13.47
N PRO A 241 -4.54 -3.30 -14.82
CA PRO A 241 -3.60 -4.05 -15.64
C PRO A 241 -2.21 -3.38 -15.64
N VAL A 242 -1.16 -4.19 -15.77
CA VAL A 242 0.21 -3.72 -15.95
C VAL A 242 0.60 -3.91 -17.41
N SER A 243 0.81 -2.81 -18.13
CA SER A 243 1.17 -2.80 -19.56
C SER A 243 0.28 -3.71 -20.43
N PRO A 244 -1.05 -3.52 -20.47
CA PRO A 244 -1.95 -4.37 -21.24
C PRO A 244 -1.70 -4.27 -22.75
N PHE A 245 -1.51 -5.41 -23.40
CA PHE A 245 -1.45 -5.53 -24.85
C PHE A 245 -2.82 -5.89 -25.46
N ARG A 246 -3.57 -6.80 -24.81
CA ARG A 246 -4.96 -7.12 -25.17
C ARG A 246 -5.80 -7.33 -23.91
N PRO A 247 -7.02 -6.76 -23.84
CA PRO A 247 -7.62 -5.81 -24.78
C PRO A 247 -6.89 -4.44 -24.79
N ARG A 248 -6.80 -3.79 -25.97
CA ARG A 248 -5.95 -2.59 -26.18
C ARG A 248 -6.35 -1.33 -25.41
N HIS A 249 -7.63 -1.19 -25.06
CA HIS A 249 -8.18 0.05 -24.47
C HIS A 249 -8.70 -0.15 -23.05
N TRP A 250 -8.51 -1.33 -22.47
CA TRP A 250 -8.92 -1.56 -21.10
C TRP A 250 -7.88 -0.96 -20.14
N ARG A 251 -8.34 -0.08 -19.25
CA ARG A 251 -7.51 0.64 -18.28
C ARG A 251 -7.71 0.15 -16.85
N GLY A 252 -8.37 -0.99 -16.69
CA GLY A 252 -8.80 -1.48 -15.39
C GLY A 252 -10.28 -1.21 -15.10
N ALA A 253 -10.69 -1.48 -13.88
CA ALA A 253 -12.04 -1.28 -13.39
C ALA A 253 -12.02 -0.96 -11.89
N LEU A 254 -12.98 -0.14 -11.45
CA LEU A 254 -13.32 -0.02 -10.03
C LEU A 254 -14.37 -1.09 -9.71
N LEU A 255 -14.11 -1.87 -8.66
CA LEU A 255 -14.98 -2.95 -8.22
C LEU A 255 -15.49 -2.66 -6.81
N SER A 256 -16.63 -3.24 -6.45
CA SER A 256 -17.09 -3.23 -5.07
C SER A 256 -16.08 -3.99 -4.20
N HIS A 257 -15.86 -3.54 -2.96
CA HIS A 257 -15.07 -4.28 -1.98
C HIS A 257 -15.61 -5.68 -1.67
N THR A 258 -16.91 -5.93 -1.93
CA THR A 258 -17.53 -7.25 -1.77
C THR A 258 -17.23 -8.20 -2.93
N SER A 259 -16.64 -7.73 -4.02
CA SER A 259 -16.42 -8.55 -5.21
C SER A 259 -15.37 -9.63 -4.95
N VAL A 260 -15.60 -10.81 -5.55
CA VAL A 260 -14.63 -11.89 -5.61
C VAL A 260 -13.98 -11.87 -6.99
N ILE A 261 -12.67 -11.63 -7.03
CA ILE A 261 -11.89 -11.55 -8.26
C ILE A 261 -11.07 -12.83 -8.42
N GLU A 262 -11.19 -13.49 -9.56
CA GLU A 262 -10.48 -14.72 -9.87
C GLU A 262 -9.64 -14.55 -11.14
N PHE A 263 -8.37 -14.91 -11.02
CA PHE A 263 -7.38 -14.91 -12.08
C PHE A 263 -7.00 -16.34 -12.42
N GLU A 264 -7.00 -16.69 -13.69
CA GLU A 264 -6.57 -18.00 -14.17
C GLU A 264 -5.45 -17.83 -15.21
N ASN A 265 -4.34 -18.54 -14.98
CA ASN A 265 -3.25 -18.62 -15.93
C ASN A 265 -3.63 -19.57 -17.06
N LEU A 266 -3.73 -19.03 -18.28
CA LEU A 266 -4.16 -19.80 -19.44
C LEU A 266 -3.07 -20.72 -20.00
N ASP A 267 -1.80 -20.50 -19.63
CA ASP A 267 -0.67 -21.24 -20.19
C ASP A 267 0.46 -21.48 -19.14
N PRO A 268 0.19 -22.11 -17.99
CA PRO A 268 1.12 -22.12 -16.85
C PRO A 268 2.50 -22.71 -17.12
N HIS A 269 2.61 -23.73 -17.97
CA HIS A 269 3.89 -24.33 -18.33
C HIS A 269 4.72 -23.48 -19.30
N LYS A 270 4.06 -22.68 -20.16
CA LYS A 270 4.73 -21.85 -21.18
C LYS A 270 4.97 -20.43 -20.69
N ARG A 271 4.06 -19.92 -19.86
CA ARG A 271 3.97 -18.55 -19.35
C ARG A 271 3.76 -18.62 -17.83
N PRO A 272 4.78 -19.01 -17.06
CA PRO A 272 4.65 -19.05 -15.61
C PRO A 272 4.46 -17.63 -15.07
N LEU A 273 3.56 -17.51 -14.09
CA LEU A 273 3.23 -16.27 -13.40
C LEU A 273 3.71 -16.33 -11.96
N SER A 274 3.98 -15.17 -11.37
CA SER A 274 4.04 -15.00 -9.92
C SER A 274 2.77 -14.31 -9.43
N ALA A 275 2.42 -14.57 -8.17
CA ALA A 275 1.40 -13.84 -7.45
C ALA A 275 2.03 -13.29 -6.17
N SER A 276 1.87 -11.99 -5.93
CA SER A 276 2.40 -11.31 -4.76
C SER A 276 1.28 -10.68 -3.95
N ALA A 277 1.34 -10.85 -2.64
CA ALA A 277 0.46 -10.21 -1.67
C ALA A 277 1.34 -9.33 -0.78
N ASP A 278 1.33 -8.03 -1.03
CA ASP A 278 2.32 -7.06 -0.54
C ASP A 278 3.76 -7.56 -0.74
N PHE A 279 4.44 -7.96 0.34
CA PHE A 279 5.84 -8.39 0.33
C PHE A 279 6.05 -9.90 0.19
N LYS A 280 4.98 -10.71 0.17
CA LYS A 280 5.08 -12.17 -0.02
C LYS A 280 4.83 -12.52 -1.47
N GLU A 281 5.79 -13.23 -2.08
CA GLU A 281 5.71 -13.66 -3.47
C GLU A 281 5.63 -15.19 -3.58
N PHE A 282 4.73 -15.65 -4.46
CA PHE A 282 4.50 -17.04 -4.78
C PHE A 282 4.69 -17.26 -6.28
N PHE A 283 5.16 -18.45 -6.65
CA PHE A 283 5.59 -18.76 -8.01
C PHE A 283 4.78 -19.90 -8.64
N ASP A 284 4.86 -19.97 -9.97
CA ASP A 284 4.28 -21.07 -10.77
C ASP A 284 2.77 -21.20 -10.54
N ILE A 285 2.09 -20.07 -10.67
CA ILE A 285 0.68 -19.90 -10.36
C ILE A 285 -0.22 -20.40 -11.51
N VAL A 286 -1.22 -21.19 -11.15
CA VAL A 286 -2.32 -21.66 -12.01
C VAL A 286 -3.55 -20.78 -11.84
N SER A 287 -3.92 -20.45 -10.60
CA SER A 287 -5.07 -19.59 -10.33
C SER A 287 -4.89 -18.79 -9.05
N VAL A 288 -5.49 -17.60 -8.99
CA VAL A 288 -5.53 -16.75 -7.80
C VAL A 288 -6.95 -16.29 -7.56
N LYS A 289 -7.45 -16.42 -6.34
CA LYS A 289 -8.71 -15.84 -5.88
C LYS A 289 -8.42 -14.73 -4.88
N VAL A 290 -9.05 -13.58 -5.07
CA VAL A 290 -8.87 -12.38 -4.25
C VAL A 290 -10.22 -11.85 -3.80
N LEU A 291 -10.32 -11.52 -2.52
CA LEU A 291 -11.48 -10.83 -1.92
C LEU A 291 -11.02 -10.01 -0.71
N GLU A 292 -11.76 -8.96 -0.33
CA GLU A 292 -11.53 -8.24 0.92
C GLU A 292 -11.96 -9.09 2.14
N ASP A 293 -11.07 -9.29 3.11
CA ASP A 293 -11.34 -10.06 4.33
C ASP A 293 -11.72 -9.14 5.49
N ARG A 294 -13.02 -8.85 5.61
CA ARG A 294 -13.56 -8.03 6.72
C ARG A 294 -13.56 -8.70 8.09
N SER A 295 -13.21 -9.99 8.18
CA SER A 295 -13.00 -10.62 9.50
C SER A 295 -11.71 -10.14 10.16
N LYS A 296 -10.81 -9.53 9.37
CA LYS A 296 -9.58 -8.90 9.84
C LYS A 296 -9.66 -7.41 9.59
N LEU A 297 -9.12 -6.65 10.55
CA LEU A 297 -9.03 -5.21 10.45
C LEU A 297 -7.82 -4.72 11.22
N VAL A 298 -7.29 -3.60 10.77
CA VAL A 298 -6.32 -2.80 11.53
C VAL A 298 -6.81 -1.36 11.55
N LYS A 299 -6.52 -0.65 12.64
CA LYS A 299 -6.89 0.74 12.82
C LYS A 299 -5.64 1.58 12.64
N LEU A 300 -5.65 2.53 11.71
CA LEU A 300 -4.61 3.54 11.59
C LEU A 300 -5.10 4.85 12.20
N LEU A 301 -4.21 5.51 12.93
CA LEU A 301 -4.50 6.78 13.62
C LEU A 301 -3.80 7.94 12.91
N PHE A 302 -4.56 8.98 12.61
CA PHE A 302 -4.09 10.17 11.90
C PHE A 302 -4.34 11.45 12.68
N ASP A 303 -3.44 12.43 12.57
CA ASP A 303 -3.67 13.74 13.18
C ASP A 303 -4.89 14.44 12.54
N PRO A 304 -5.73 15.15 13.31
CA PRO A 304 -6.88 15.90 12.79
C PRO A 304 -6.50 16.96 11.74
N ASP A 305 -5.34 17.61 11.95
CA ASP A 305 -4.84 18.69 11.08
C ASP A 305 -4.23 18.18 9.77
N HIS A 306 -4.05 16.86 9.64
CA HIS A 306 -3.59 16.21 8.43
C HIS A 306 -4.74 15.44 7.78
N SER A 307 -5.65 16.16 7.11
CA SER A 307 -6.73 15.48 6.39
C SER A 307 -6.15 14.58 5.30
N LEU A 308 -6.32 13.28 5.49
CA LEU A 308 -6.00 12.25 4.51
C LEU A 308 -6.70 12.52 3.19
N GLU A 309 -7.92 13.06 3.25
CA GLU A 309 -8.67 13.50 2.08
C GLU A 309 -7.91 14.51 1.24
N GLU A 310 -7.26 15.51 1.85
CA GLU A 310 -6.52 16.51 1.09
C GLU A 310 -5.25 15.91 0.47
N ARG A 311 -4.61 14.94 1.14
CA ARG A 311 -3.49 14.19 0.53
C ARG A 311 -3.95 13.35 -0.66
N VAL A 312 -5.08 12.65 -0.51
CA VAL A 312 -5.71 11.89 -1.61
C VAL A 312 -6.04 12.82 -2.78
N ARG A 313 -6.65 13.99 -2.51
CA ARG A 313 -6.98 14.98 -3.54
C ARG A 313 -5.72 15.52 -4.20
N ALA A 314 -4.74 15.97 -3.43
CA ALA A 314 -3.48 16.46 -3.96
C ALA A 314 -2.82 15.43 -4.88
N GLU A 315 -2.80 14.15 -4.49
CA GLU A 315 -2.23 13.07 -5.31
C GLU A 315 -3.01 12.84 -6.61
N GLN A 316 -4.35 12.95 -6.57
CA GLN A 316 -5.19 12.84 -7.77
C GLN A 316 -4.94 13.93 -8.81
N PHE A 317 -4.45 15.11 -8.40
CA PHE A 317 -4.16 16.25 -9.29
C PHE A 317 -2.67 16.46 -9.56
N ALA A 318 -1.78 15.72 -8.88
CA ALA A 318 -0.34 15.80 -9.08
C ALA A 318 0.14 15.04 -10.34
N SER A 319 -0.70 14.18 -10.91
CA SER A 319 -0.40 13.28 -12.04
C SER A 319 -0.85 13.80 -13.41
#